data_AF-A0A9P4T482-F1
#
_entry.id   AF-A0A9P4T482-F1
#
_cell.length_a   1.000
_cell.length_b   1.000
_cell.length_c   1.000
_cell.angle_alpha   90.00
_cell.angle_beta   90.00
_cell.angle_gamma   90.00
#
_symmetry.space_group_name_H-M   'P 1'
#
loop_
_entity.id
_entity.type
_entity.pdbx_description
1 polymer ?
#
loop_
_entity_poly.entity_id
_entity_poly.type
_entity_poly.pdbx_seq_one_letter_code
_entity_poly.pdbx_strand_id
1 'polypeptide(L)'
;MESLSYNELRITPSSLVVGHNFVEAVKDLPPVNISASFIQAGSRRLNGADICDQLGIDHPCWYPYACFKGHYWLVVALATAQRWIPSFEAWSIQFCRETLHNSIIHSKYGLKGGSLLDLKYVLNGQMTGCEKNDRLNVIRCNFENAHLSYSTSSFPVVDAFP
;
A
#
# COMPACT_ATOMS: atom_id res chain seq x y z
N MET A 1 17.26 -12.34 -22.80
CA MET A 1 16.11 -11.43 -22.66
C MET A 1 16.49 -10.12 -21.94
N GLU A 2 17.59 -10.08 -21.19
CA GLU A 2 18.12 -8.87 -20.52
C GLU A 2 18.53 -7.73 -21.47
N SER A 3 18.91 -8.04 -22.71
CA SER A 3 19.46 -7.05 -23.67
C SER A 3 18.42 -6.03 -24.16
N LEU A 4 17.14 -6.38 -24.12
CA LEU A 4 16.06 -5.50 -24.57
C LEU A 4 15.77 -4.42 -23.51
N SER A 5 15.66 -4.83 -22.24
CA SER A 5 15.46 -3.91 -21.11
C SER A 5 16.61 -2.92 -20.92
N TYR A 6 17.86 -3.36 -21.11
CA TYR A 6 19.02 -2.47 -21.01
C TYR A 6 19.09 -1.41 -22.11
N ASN A 7 18.65 -1.73 -23.34
CA ASN A 7 18.76 -0.82 -24.49
C ASN A 7 17.59 0.19 -24.56
N GLU A 8 16.47 -0.11 -23.89
CA GLU A 8 15.28 0.75 -23.82
C GLU A 8 15.24 1.66 -22.58
N LEU A 9 16.22 1.55 -21.68
CA LEU A 9 16.36 2.34 -20.45
C LEU A 9 16.80 3.79 -20.73
N ARG A 10 16.14 4.46 -21.67
CA ARG A 10 16.38 5.87 -21.95
C ARG A 10 15.60 6.73 -20.96
N ILE A 11 16.31 7.47 -20.13
CA ILE A 11 15.71 8.37 -19.15
C ILE A 11 15.08 9.55 -19.87
N THR A 12 13.86 9.88 -19.46
CA THR A 12 13.08 10.99 -20.02
C THR A 12 12.83 12.04 -18.93
N PRO A 13 12.47 13.29 -19.30
CA PRO A 13 12.13 14.32 -18.31
C PRO A 13 11.01 13.89 -17.34
N SER A 14 10.03 13.11 -17.81
CA SER A 14 8.99 12.55 -16.94
C SER A 14 9.54 11.51 -15.96
N SER A 15 10.56 10.74 -16.35
CA SER A 15 11.23 9.78 -15.45
C SER A 15 11.85 10.46 -14.23
N LEU A 16 12.38 11.67 -14.37
CA LEU A 16 12.92 12.47 -13.25
C LEU A 16 11.83 12.78 -12.22
N VAL A 17 10.69 13.29 -12.71
CA VAL A 17 9.54 13.65 -11.88
C VAL A 17 9.00 12.41 -11.16
N VAL A 18 8.90 11.28 -11.88
CA VAL A 18 8.48 10.01 -11.29
C VAL A 18 9.45 9.53 -10.21
N GLY A 19 10.77 9.63 -10.45
CA GLY A 19 11.79 9.26 -9.48
C GLY A 19 11.70 10.07 -8.19
N HIS A 20 11.53 11.39 -8.30
CA HIS A 20 11.35 12.26 -7.14
C HIS A 20 10.05 11.95 -6.38
N ASN A 21 8.93 11.83 -7.11
CA ASN A 21 7.63 11.50 -6.52
C ASN A 21 7.63 10.12 -5.87
N PHE A 22 8.39 9.16 -6.40
CA PHE A 22 8.55 7.85 -5.80
C PHE A 22 9.22 7.94 -4.43
N VAL A 23 10.35 8.64 -4.32
CA VAL A 23 11.04 8.79 -3.02
C VAL A 23 10.14 9.47 -2.00
N GLU A 24 9.45 10.54 -2.39
CA GLU A 24 8.54 11.27 -1.50
C GLU A 24 7.35 10.41 -1.07
N ALA A 25 6.71 9.70 -2.01
CA ALA A 25 5.58 8.84 -1.70
C ALA A 25 5.97 7.67 -0.78
N VAL A 26 7.15 7.07 -0.97
CA VAL A 26 7.58 5.92 -0.18
C VAL A 26 8.04 6.33 1.23
N LYS A 27 8.64 7.53 1.39
CA LYS A 27 9.06 7.99 2.73
C LYS A 27 7.87 8.16 3.67
N ASP A 28 6.76 8.67 3.13
CA ASP A 28 5.55 9.00 3.89
C ASP A 28 4.52 7.87 3.85
N LEU A 29 4.92 6.66 3.45
CA LEU A 29 4.03 5.51 3.36
C LEU A 29 3.89 4.81 4.73
N PRO A 30 2.76 4.98 5.46
CA PRO A 30 2.46 4.15 6.61
C PRO A 30 2.22 2.71 6.16
N PRO A 31 2.59 1.68 6.95
CA PRO A 31 3.03 1.71 8.35
C PRO A 31 4.56 1.74 8.56
N VAL A 32 5.36 1.78 7.49
CA VAL A 32 6.80 1.49 7.57
C VAL A 32 7.66 2.76 7.71
N ASN A 33 7.19 3.92 7.21
CA ASN A 33 7.86 5.23 7.30
C ASN A 33 9.39 5.14 7.22
N ILE A 34 9.89 4.82 6.02
CA ILE A 34 11.31 4.60 5.78
C ILE A 34 12.00 5.94 5.51
N SER A 35 13.23 6.12 6.01
CA SER A 35 13.98 7.34 5.72
C SER A 35 14.30 7.46 4.22
N ALA A 36 14.23 8.69 3.70
CA ALA A 36 14.57 8.98 2.31
C ALA A 36 15.98 8.47 1.94
N SER A 37 16.94 8.59 2.86
CA SER A 37 18.33 8.14 2.63
C SER A 37 18.46 6.63 2.51
N PHE A 38 17.62 5.84 3.21
CA PHE A 38 17.57 4.38 3.04
C PHE A 38 16.97 4.01 1.69
N ILE A 39 15.91 4.70 1.26
CA ILE A 39 15.28 4.52 -0.06
C ILE A 39 16.30 4.84 -1.17
N GLN A 40 16.98 5.99 -1.09
CA GLN A 40 18.00 6.40 -2.05
C GLN A 40 19.16 5.39 -2.14
N ALA A 41 19.64 4.90 -0.99
CA ALA A 41 20.72 3.91 -0.94
C ALA A 41 20.29 2.57 -1.56
N GLY A 42 19.06 2.13 -1.27
CA GLY A 42 18.47 0.94 -1.86
C GLY A 42 18.29 1.07 -3.37
N SER A 43 17.71 2.18 -3.84
CA SER A 43 17.53 2.47 -5.26
C SER A 43 18.84 2.42 -6.02
N ARG A 44 19.91 3.03 -5.48
CA ARG A 44 21.25 3.00 -6.08
C ARG A 44 21.88 1.61 -6.12
N ARG A 45 21.65 0.79 -5.08
CA ARG A 45 22.16 -0.59 -5.04
C ARG A 45 21.43 -1.54 -5.99
N LEU A 46 20.13 -1.34 -6.18
CA LEU A 46 19.29 -2.20 -7.02
C LEU A 46 19.34 -1.81 -8.50
N ASN A 47 19.31 -0.52 -8.81
CA ASN A 47 19.27 -0.02 -10.19
C ASN A 47 20.65 0.36 -10.74
N GLY A 48 21.65 0.52 -9.87
CA GLY A 48 22.98 1.02 -10.24
C GLY A 48 23.09 2.54 -10.07
N ALA A 49 24.33 3.01 -9.88
CA ALA A 49 24.62 4.42 -9.64
C ALA A 49 24.28 5.28 -10.86
N ASP A 50 24.67 4.85 -12.06
CA ASP A 50 24.53 5.64 -13.30
C ASP A 50 23.08 5.98 -13.65
N ILE A 51 22.14 5.06 -13.41
CA ILE A 51 20.71 5.28 -13.64
C ILE A 51 20.14 6.23 -12.58
N CYS A 52 20.54 6.05 -11.31
CA CYS A 52 20.10 6.91 -10.22
C CYS A 52 20.65 8.34 -10.33
N ASP A 53 21.88 8.50 -10.82
CA ASP A 53 22.49 9.80 -11.10
C ASP A 53 21.70 10.53 -12.18
N GLN A 54 21.37 9.82 -13.27
CA GLN A 54 20.52 10.37 -14.32
C GLN A 54 19.07 10.62 -13.87
N LEU A 55 18.54 9.87 -12.89
CA LEU A 55 17.22 10.13 -12.28
C LEU A 55 17.23 11.31 -11.29
N GLY A 56 18.40 11.87 -10.96
CA GLY A 56 18.54 12.92 -9.95
C GLY A 56 18.30 12.43 -8.52
N ILE A 57 18.49 11.14 -8.25
CA ILE A 57 18.37 10.59 -6.90
C ILE A 57 19.63 10.98 -6.12
N ASP A 58 19.47 11.55 -4.92
CA ASP A 58 20.61 11.99 -4.11
C ASP A 58 21.58 10.86 -3.72
N HIS A 59 22.78 11.26 -3.29
CA HIS A 59 23.82 10.39 -2.77
C HIS A 59 23.77 10.37 -1.23
N PRO A 60 23.22 9.32 -0.61
CA PRO A 60 23.26 9.19 0.84
C PRO A 60 24.67 8.87 1.33
N CYS A 61 24.95 9.17 2.60
CA CYS A 61 26.21 8.79 3.24
C CYS A 61 26.34 7.25 3.35
N TRP A 62 27.48 6.77 3.84
CA TRP A 62 27.76 5.33 3.93
C TRP A 62 26.82 4.57 4.88
N TYR A 63 26.26 5.24 5.89
CA TYR A 63 25.45 4.58 6.93
C TYR A 63 24.14 3.95 6.38
N PRO A 64 23.30 4.66 5.60
CA PRO A 64 22.15 4.06 4.92
C PRO A 64 22.48 2.85 4.04
N TYR A 65 23.65 2.83 3.37
CA TYR A 65 24.09 1.66 2.61
C TYR A 65 24.39 0.46 3.52
N ALA A 66 24.99 0.69 4.69
CA ALA A 66 25.23 -0.37 5.67
C ALA A 66 23.90 -0.92 6.21
N CYS A 67 22.94 -0.05 6.52
CA CYS A 67 21.58 -0.45 6.94
C CYS A 67 20.89 -1.28 5.86
N PHE A 68 20.92 -0.85 4.60
CA PHE A 68 20.31 -1.58 3.49
C PHE A 68 20.94 -2.98 3.31
N LYS A 69 22.27 -3.06 3.39
CA LYS A 69 22.99 -4.34 3.35
C LYS A 69 22.62 -5.24 4.53
N GLY A 70 22.49 -4.68 5.73
CA GLY A 70 22.02 -5.42 6.92
C GLY A 70 20.60 -5.96 6.74
N HIS A 71 19.69 -5.15 6.19
CA HIS A 71 18.33 -5.57 5.86
C HIS A 71 18.32 -6.71 4.83
N TYR A 72 19.13 -6.62 3.77
CA TYR A 72 19.30 -7.70 2.81
C TYR A 72 19.70 -9.02 3.48
N TRP A 73 20.71 -9.00 4.36
CA TRP A 73 21.13 -10.19 5.10
C TRP A 73 20.05 -10.73 6.03
N LEU A 74 19.31 -9.84 6.70
CA LEU A 74 18.19 -10.21 7.55
C LEU A 74 17.11 -10.95 6.74
N VAL A 75 16.74 -10.44 5.57
CA VAL A 75 15.74 -11.07 4.69
C VAL A 75 16.22 -12.45 4.23
N VAL A 76 17.48 -12.58 3.82
CA VAL A 76 18.06 -13.88 3.44
C VAL A 76 18.06 -14.86 4.61
N ALA A 77 18.42 -14.39 5.82
CA ALA A 77 18.42 -15.22 7.02
C ALA A 77 17.01 -15.69 7.39
N LEU A 78 16.00 -14.81 7.32
CA LEU A 78 14.60 -15.16 7.59
C LEU A 78 14.05 -16.14 6.54
N ALA A 79 14.30 -15.90 5.26
CA ALA A 79 13.89 -16.80 4.18
C ALA A 79 14.54 -18.19 4.33
N THR A 80 15.82 -18.20 4.73
CA THR A 80 16.52 -19.44 5.04
C THR A 80 15.85 -20.12 6.23
N ALA A 81 15.65 -19.43 7.35
CA ALA A 81 15.01 -19.98 8.55
C ALA A 81 13.61 -20.57 8.27
N GLN A 82 12.81 -19.91 7.43
CA GLN A 82 11.51 -20.42 6.97
C GLN A 82 11.66 -21.77 6.26
N ARG A 83 12.68 -21.92 5.43
CA ARG A 83 12.94 -23.17 4.70
C ARG A 83 13.38 -24.32 5.61
N TRP A 84 14.06 -24.03 6.72
CA TRP A 84 14.55 -25.06 7.65
C TRP A 84 13.52 -25.44 8.73
N ILE A 85 12.59 -24.55 9.07
CA ILE A 85 11.65 -24.74 10.19
C ILE A 85 10.21 -24.60 9.68
N PRO A 86 9.49 -25.71 9.42
CA PRO A 86 8.13 -25.66 8.86
C PRO A 86 7.13 -24.95 9.79
N SER A 87 7.34 -25.01 11.11
CA SER A 87 6.51 -24.26 12.07
C SER A 87 6.72 -22.75 11.98
N PHE A 88 7.94 -22.30 11.67
CA PHE A 88 8.25 -20.87 11.50
C PHE A 88 7.69 -20.32 10.19
N GLU A 89 7.68 -21.14 9.14
CA GLU A 89 6.98 -20.83 7.89
C GLU A 89 5.48 -20.60 8.12
N ALA A 90 4.79 -21.58 8.74
CA ALA A 90 3.37 -21.47 9.02
C ALA A 90 3.03 -20.25 9.89
N TRP A 91 3.85 -19.98 10.92
CA TRP A 91 3.71 -18.79 11.75
C TRP A 91 3.93 -17.49 10.96
N SER A 92 4.95 -17.44 10.11
CA SER A 92 5.25 -16.26 9.27
C SER A 92 4.10 -15.93 8.32
N ILE A 93 3.50 -16.96 7.69
CA ILE A 93 2.35 -16.79 6.80
C ILE A 93 1.16 -16.21 7.57
N GLN A 94 0.86 -16.76 8.74
CA GLN A 94 -0.23 -16.26 9.58
C GLN A 94 0.02 -14.81 10.01
N PHE A 95 1.24 -14.51 10.47
CA PHE A 95 1.65 -13.18 10.89
C PHE A 95 1.53 -12.16 9.75
N CYS A 96 2.03 -12.50 8.55
CA CYS A 96 1.90 -11.64 7.37
C CYS A 96 0.42 -11.42 6.99
N ARG A 97 -0.40 -12.47 7.05
CA ARG A 97 -1.83 -12.37 6.74
C ARG A 97 -2.56 -11.44 7.69
N GLU A 98 -2.33 -11.57 8.99
CA GLU A 98 -2.94 -10.71 10.01
C GLU A 98 -2.42 -9.27 9.92
N THR A 99 -1.12 -9.09 9.73
CA THR A 99 -0.50 -7.77 9.63
C THR A 99 -1.00 -7.01 8.40
N LEU A 100 -1.03 -7.66 7.23
CA LEU A 100 -1.55 -7.05 6.00
C LEU A 100 -3.06 -6.77 6.12
N HIS A 101 -3.83 -7.72 6.66
CA HIS A 101 -5.26 -7.54 6.89
C HIS A 101 -5.51 -6.30 7.78
N ASN A 102 -4.81 -6.21 8.91
CA ASN A 102 -4.97 -5.10 9.84
C ASN A 102 -4.44 -3.77 9.26
N SER A 103 -3.31 -3.80 8.57
CA SER A 103 -2.72 -2.60 7.97
C SER A 103 -3.52 -2.07 6.78
N ILE A 104 -4.21 -2.91 6.02
CA ILE A 104 -4.98 -2.48 4.84
C ILE A 104 -6.42 -2.14 5.23
N ILE A 105 -7.08 -3.00 6.01
CA ILE A 105 -8.52 -2.89 6.30
C ILE A 105 -8.78 -1.98 7.50
N HIS A 106 -7.93 -2.08 8.53
CA HIS A 106 -8.14 -1.41 9.81
C HIS A 106 -7.22 -0.19 10.05
N SER A 107 -6.32 0.12 9.12
CA SER A 107 -5.51 1.34 9.20
C SER A 107 -6.37 2.59 9.06
N LYS A 108 -6.00 3.63 9.83
CA LYS A 108 -6.60 4.98 9.77
C LYS A 108 -6.58 5.58 8.35
N TYR A 109 -5.57 5.22 7.56
CA TYR A 109 -5.35 5.63 6.17
C TYR A 109 -5.64 4.51 5.15
N GLY A 110 -6.07 3.33 5.61
CA GLY A 110 -6.44 2.19 4.76
C GLY A 110 -7.87 2.28 4.23
N LEU A 111 -8.44 1.15 3.79
CA LEU A 111 -9.79 1.09 3.21
C LEU A 111 -10.94 1.38 4.19
N LYS A 112 -10.66 1.65 5.48
CA LYS A 112 -11.64 1.91 6.54
C LYS A 112 -12.79 0.89 6.57
N GLY A 113 -12.49 -0.38 6.27
CA GLY A 113 -13.47 -1.44 6.12
C GLY A 113 -13.12 -2.44 5.03
N GLY A 114 -13.83 -3.58 5.02
CA GLY A 114 -13.65 -4.61 4.00
C GLY A 114 -14.02 -4.10 2.60
N SER A 115 -13.35 -4.62 1.58
CA SER A 115 -13.65 -4.29 0.18
C SER A 115 -15.15 -4.45 -0.13
N LEU A 116 -15.72 -3.47 -0.83
CA LEU A 116 -17.07 -3.55 -1.40
C LEU A 116 -17.12 -4.44 -2.66
N LEU A 117 -15.98 -4.97 -3.10
CA LEU A 117 -15.91 -5.91 -4.21
C LEU A 117 -15.90 -7.32 -3.63
N ASP A 118 -16.98 -8.06 -3.83
CA ASP A 118 -17.04 -9.49 -3.50
C ASP A 118 -16.33 -10.25 -4.63
N LEU A 119 -15.09 -10.65 -4.38
CA LEU A 119 -14.31 -11.44 -5.34
C LEU A 119 -14.86 -12.87 -5.38
N LYS A 120 -15.94 -13.06 -6.15
CA LYS A 120 -16.49 -14.37 -6.44
C LYS A 120 -15.57 -15.07 -7.44
N TYR A 121 -14.86 -16.10 -6.99
CA TYR A 121 -14.02 -16.92 -7.85
C TYR A 121 -14.91 -17.74 -8.82
N VAL A 122 -14.84 -17.42 -10.12
CA VAL A 122 -15.53 -18.16 -11.18
C VAL A 122 -14.47 -18.84 -12.04
N LEU A 123 -14.47 -20.17 -12.06
CA LEU A 123 -13.48 -20.99 -12.80
C LEU A 123 -13.62 -20.90 -14.33
N ASN A 124 -14.73 -20.37 -14.84
CA ASN A 124 -14.98 -20.21 -16.27
C ASN A 124 -15.23 -18.72 -16.55
N GLY A 125 -14.47 -18.12 -17.47
CA GLY A 125 -14.51 -16.69 -17.84
C GLY A 125 -15.82 -16.19 -18.48
N GLN A 126 -16.98 -16.65 -18.02
CA GLN A 126 -18.28 -16.08 -18.31
C GLN A 126 -18.66 -15.09 -17.20
N MET A 127 -18.90 -13.84 -17.60
CA MET A 127 -19.44 -12.81 -16.71
C MET A 127 -20.85 -13.21 -16.28
N THR A 128 -21.02 -13.68 -15.03
CA THR A 128 -22.31 -14.22 -14.54
C THR A 128 -23.34 -13.17 -14.10
N GLY A 129 -23.12 -11.85 -14.29
CA GLY A 129 -24.10 -10.82 -13.89
C GLY A 129 -24.41 -10.76 -12.39
N CYS A 130 -23.67 -11.50 -11.55
CA CYS A 130 -23.81 -11.55 -10.09
C CYS A 130 -22.96 -10.49 -9.36
N GLU A 131 -22.51 -9.42 -10.03
CA GLU A 131 -21.77 -8.32 -9.39
C GLU A 131 -22.66 -7.43 -8.49
N LYS A 132 -23.87 -7.88 -8.15
CA LYS A 132 -24.72 -7.20 -7.18
C LYS A 132 -24.26 -7.59 -5.78
N ASN A 133 -23.73 -6.60 -5.06
CA ASN A 133 -23.31 -6.73 -3.68
C ASN A 133 -24.48 -6.44 -2.73
N ASP A 134 -25.00 -7.46 -2.03
CA ASP A 134 -26.06 -7.28 -1.03
C ASP A 134 -25.61 -6.43 0.18
N ARG A 135 -24.30 -6.29 0.43
CA ARG A 135 -23.76 -5.41 1.49
C ARG A 135 -23.81 -3.92 1.13
N LEU A 136 -23.87 -3.57 -0.16
CA LEU A 136 -24.14 -2.18 -0.58
C LEU A 136 -25.57 -1.76 -0.19
N ASN A 137 -26.54 -2.68 -0.25
CA ASN A 137 -27.92 -2.38 0.15
C ASN A 137 -28.03 -2.15 1.67
N VAL A 138 -27.28 -2.88 2.48
CA VAL A 138 -27.25 -2.68 3.95
C VAL A 138 -26.60 -1.34 4.32
N ILE A 139 -25.49 -0.96 3.66
CA ILE A 139 -24.83 0.34 3.89
C ILE A 139 -25.71 1.48 3.39
N ARG A 140 -26.35 1.35 2.22
CA ARG A 140 -27.29 2.34 1.68
C ARG A 140 -28.49 2.53 2.59
N CYS A 141 -29.05 1.46 3.12
CA CYS A 141 -30.17 1.51 4.07
C CYS A 141 -29.76 2.19 5.38
N ASN A 142 -28.55 1.94 5.88
CA ASN A 142 -28.02 2.66 7.06
C ASN A 142 -27.75 4.14 6.79
N PHE A 143 -27.33 4.51 5.58
CA PHE A 143 -27.10 5.91 5.20
C PHE A 143 -28.42 6.67 4.95
N GLU A 144 -29.43 6.03 4.34
CA GLU A 144 -30.79 6.59 4.21
C GLU A 144 -31.48 6.74 5.57
N ASN A 145 -31.34 5.75 6.48
CA ASN A 145 -31.86 5.85 7.83
C ASN A 145 -31.14 6.92 8.67
N ALA A 146 -29.83 7.13 8.46
CA ALA A 146 -29.11 8.23 9.08
C ALA A 146 -29.61 9.59 8.56
N HIS A 147 -29.83 9.74 7.25
CA HIS A 147 -30.38 10.98 6.66
C HIS A 147 -31.82 11.27 7.11
N LEU A 148 -32.66 10.23 7.30
CA LEU A 148 -34.02 10.37 7.84
C LEU A 148 -34.02 10.74 9.33
N SER A 149 -32.99 10.34 10.08
CA SER A 149 -32.82 10.73 11.49
C SER A 149 -32.38 12.19 11.66
N TYR A 150 -31.69 12.76 10.68
CA TYR A 150 -31.33 14.19 10.65
C TYR A 150 -32.43 15.09 10.05
N SER A 151 -33.47 14.53 9.44
CA SER A 151 -34.58 15.29 8.85
C SER A 151 -35.81 15.43 9.78
N THR A 152 -35.81 14.80 10.96
CA THR A 152 -36.93 14.87 11.93
C THR A 152 -36.65 15.73 13.16
N SER A 153 -35.48 16.37 13.28
CA SER A 153 -35.26 17.44 14.25
C SER A 153 -35.53 18.82 13.62
N SER A 154 -36.78 19.03 13.18
CA SER A 154 -37.28 20.38 12.88
C SER A 154 -37.62 21.08 14.18
N PHE A 155 -36.79 22.05 14.54
CA PHE A 155 -37.14 23.14 15.44
C PHE A 155 -38.43 23.84 14.95
N PRO A 156 -39.44 24.04 15.81
CA PRO A 156 -40.34 25.16 15.64
C PRO A 156 -39.78 26.39 16.36
N VAL A 157 -39.74 27.45 15.56
CA VAL A 157 -39.48 28.85 15.82
C VAL A 157 -40.20 29.39 17.07
N VAL A 158 -39.53 30.33 17.72
CA VAL A 158 -39.97 31.17 18.84
C VAL A 158 -41.19 32.00 18.45
N ASP A 159 -42.29 31.87 19.20
CA ASP A 159 -43.36 32.87 19.25
C ASP A 159 -43.44 33.48 20.66
N ALA A 160 -43.70 34.78 20.68
CA ALA A 160 -43.52 35.71 21.78
C ALA A 160 -44.50 35.54 22.95
N PHE A 161 -44.01 35.95 24.12
CA PHE A 161 -44.71 36.27 25.38
C PHE A 161 -45.96 37.15 25.15
N PRO A 162 -47.00 37.04 26.01
CA PRO A 162 -46.93 37.71 27.31
C PRO A 162 -47.20 36.81 28.54
#